data_AF-A0A919SQJ9-F1
#
_entry.id   AF-A0A919SQJ9-F1
#
_cell.length_a   1.000
_cell.length_b   1.000
_cell.length_c   1.000
_cell.angle_alpha   90.00
_cell.angle_beta   90.00
_cell.angle_gamma   90.00
#
_symmetry.space_group_name_H-M   'P 1'
#
loop_
_entity.id
_entity.type
_entity.pdbx_description
1 polymer ?
#
loop_
_entity_poly.entity_id
_entity_poly.type
_entity_poly.pdbx_seq_one_letter_code
_entity_poly.pdbx_strand_id
1 'polypeptide(L)'
;MPAAWLAARTTRPEVQAVDESLFYPARLSDDGDTLTPARDIDHPDVVDELIELVLVRGGWIAFTDPGALDHHHGVALASRR
;
A
#
# COMPACT_ATOMS: atom_id res chain seq x y z
N MET A 1 2.85 -4.70 -3.41
CA MET A 1 1.50 -4.16 -3.10
C MET A 1 0.57 -5.13 -2.36
N PRO A 2 0.16 -6.32 -2.88
CA PRO A 2 -0.90 -7.11 -2.23
C PRO A 2 -0.59 -7.53 -0.79
N ALA A 3 0.67 -7.88 -0.51
CA ALA A 3 1.12 -8.22 0.84
C ALA A 3 1.06 -7.03 1.82
N ALA A 4 1.44 -5.83 1.36
CA ALA A 4 1.38 -4.62 2.18
C ALA A 4 -0.07 -4.24 2.49
N TRP A 5 -0.98 -4.35 1.51
CA TRP A 5 -2.41 -4.16 1.69
C TRP A 5 -3.00 -5.11 2.75
N LEU A 6 -2.81 -6.42 2.56
CA LEU A 6 -3.32 -7.41 3.50
C LEU A 6 -2.73 -7.22 4.90
N ALA A 7 -1.44 -6.94 5.01
CA ALA A 7 -0.79 -6.68 6.29
C ALA A 7 -1.35 -5.41 6.97
N ALA A 8 -1.55 -4.32 6.24
CA ALA A 8 -2.14 -3.10 6.79
C ALA A 8 -3.58 -3.31 7.27
N ARG A 9 -4.34 -4.20 6.61
CA ARG A 9 -5.70 -4.61 7.02
C ARG A 9 -5.74 -5.50 8.25
N THR A 10 -4.84 -6.48 8.32
CA THR A 10 -4.90 -7.57 9.30
C THR A 10 -4.03 -7.35 10.54
N THR A 11 -3.17 -6.33 10.52
CA THR A 11 -2.25 -6.03 11.62
C THR A 11 -2.41 -4.59 12.10
N ARG A 12 -1.59 -4.19 13.09
CA ARG A 12 -1.43 -2.80 13.50
C ARG A 12 -0.18 -2.21 12.82
N PRO A 13 -0.31 -1.57 11.65
CA PRO A 13 0.82 -0.97 10.96
C PRO A 13 1.43 0.15 11.82
N GLU A 14 2.76 0.20 11.87
CA GLU A 14 3.50 1.26 12.55
C GLU A 14 4.07 2.27 11.56
N VAL A 15 4.69 1.77 10.49
CA VAL A 15 5.26 2.61 9.42
C VAL A 15 4.96 1.97 8.07
N GLN A 16 4.54 2.79 7.11
CA GLN A 16 4.58 2.50 5.68
C GLN A 16 5.66 3.36 5.02
N ALA A 17 6.60 2.73 4.35
CA ALA A 17 7.48 3.41 3.40
C ALA A 17 6.88 3.26 1.99
N VAL A 18 6.79 4.36 1.25
CA VAL A 18 6.19 4.38 -0.09
C VAL A 18 6.99 5.29 -1.01
N ASP A 19 7.27 4.78 -2.21
CA ASP A 19 7.89 5.55 -3.29
C ASP A 19 6.90 6.60 -3.80
N GLU A 20 7.33 7.86 -3.89
CA GLU A 20 6.46 8.98 -4.30
C GLU A 20 5.91 8.84 -5.72
N SER A 21 6.56 8.01 -6.55
CA SER A 21 6.17 7.74 -7.93
C SER A 21 5.36 6.46 -8.11
N LEU A 22 5.07 5.75 -7.01
CA LEU A 22 4.35 4.49 -7.08
C LEU A 22 2.89 4.71 -7.51
N PHE A 23 2.51 4.03 -8.59
CA PHE A 23 1.15 3.97 -9.09
C PHE A 23 0.76 2.50 -9.23
N TYR A 24 -0.31 2.08 -8.58
CA TYR A 24 -0.79 0.71 -8.59
C TYR A 24 -2.33 0.66 -8.78
N PRO A 25 -2.80 0.67 -10.04
CA PRO A 25 -4.22 0.55 -10.31
C PRO A 25 -4.67 -0.89 -10.01
N ALA A 26 -5.68 -1.05 -9.17
CA ALA A 26 -6.15 -2.38 -8.79
C ALA A 26 -7.65 -2.42 -8.46
N ARG A 27 -8.20 -3.62 -8.60
CA ARG A 27 -9.55 -3.97 -8.15
C ARG A 27 -9.45 -4.60 -6.78
N LEU A 28 -10.32 -4.17 -5.89
CA LEU A 28 -10.48 -4.72 -4.55
C LEU A 28 -11.56 -5.81 -4.57
N SER A 29 -11.31 -6.95 -3.92
CA SER A 29 -12.32 -8.00 -3.72
C SER A 29 -13.47 -7.51 -2.81
N ASP A 30 -14.60 -8.22 -2.81
CA ASP A 30 -15.76 -7.84 -2.00
C ASP A 30 -15.49 -7.90 -0.49
N ASP A 31 -14.61 -8.80 -0.03
CA ASP A 31 -14.12 -8.84 1.37
C ASP A 31 -13.06 -7.74 1.66
N GLY A 32 -12.55 -7.13 0.60
CA GLY A 32 -11.47 -6.17 0.54
C GLY A 32 -10.11 -6.63 1.03
N ASP A 33 -9.86 -7.93 1.17
CA ASP A 33 -8.55 -8.44 1.57
C ASP A 33 -7.62 -8.63 0.37
N THR A 34 -8.17 -8.78 -0.84
CA THR A 34 -7.42 -9.13 -2.05
C THR A 34 -7.41 -7.99 -3.06
N LEU A 35 -6.22 -7.66 -3.55
CA LEU A 35 -6.02 -6.77 -4.68
C LEU A 35 -5.71 -7.54 -5.95
N THR A 36 -6.44 -7.25 -7.02
CA THR A 36 -6.16 -7.75 -8.37
C THR A 36 -5.67 -6.60 -9.25
N PRO A 37 -4.43 -6.63 -9.78
CA PRO A 37 -3.92 -5.57 -10.64
C PRO A 37 -4.86 -5.30 -11.82
N ALA A 38 -5.15 -4.02 -12.05
CA ALA A 38 -5.87 -3.55 -13.22
C ALA A 38 -4.88 -3.29 -14.37
N ARG A 39 -5.34 -3.49 -15.61
CA ARG A 39 -4.55 -3.18 -16.83
C ARG A 39 -5.08 -1.95 -17.56
N ASP A 40 -6.23 -1.48 -17.12
CA ASP A 40 -6.98 -0.33 -17.58
C ASP A 40 -6.73 0.85 -16.62
N ILE A 41 -6.51 2.02 -17.22
CA ILE A 41 -6.14 3.27 -16.54
C ILE A 41 -7.29 3.94 -15.77
N ASP A 42 -8.52 3.45 -15.94
CA ASP A 42 -9.71 4.02 -15.30
C ASP A 42 -9.97 3.46 -13.87
N HIS A 43 -9.03 2.68 -13.32
CA HIS A 43 -9.15 2.09 -11.99
C HIS A 43 -8.49 2.92 -10.90
N PRO A 44 -9.05 2.87 -9.66
CA PRO A 44 -8.46 3.57 -8.53
C PRO A 44 -7.05 3.07 -8.25
N ASP A 45 -6.18 4.03 -7.94
CA ASP A 45 -4.81 3.75 -7.51
C ASP A 45 -4.78 3.44 -6.01
N VAL A 46 -4.65 2.16 -5.68
CA VAL A 46 -4.79 1.67 -4.30
C VAL A 46 -3.64 2.06 -3.37
N VAL A 47 -2.65 2.81 -3.88
CA VAL A 47 -1.56 3.37 -3.09
C VAL A 47 -2.11 4.39 -2.08
N ASP A 48 -3.01 5.26 -2.53
CA ASP A 48 -3.61 6.31 -1.68
C ASP A 48 -4.52 5.69 -0.61
N GLU A 49 -5.33 4.69 -0.98
CA GLU A 49 -6.17 3.97 -0.01
C GLU A 49 -5.32 3.21 1.02
N LEU A 50 -4.16 2.67 0.62
CA LEU A 50 -3.24 2.04 1.57
C LEU A 50 -2.65 3.07 2.54
N ILE A 51 -2.26 4.24 2.04
CA ILE A 51 -1.78 5.36 2.87
C ILE A 51 -2.85 5.78 3.87
N GLU A 52 -4.08 6.01 3.42
CA GLU A 52 -5.21 6.36 4.27
C GLU A 52 -5.46 5.30 5.32
N LEU A 53 -5.43 4.03 4.93
CA LEU A 53 -5.64 2.89 5.81
C LEU A 53 -4.61 2.84 6.95
N VAL A 54 -3.34 3.09 6.66
CA VAL A 54 -2.27 3.12 7.66
C VAL A 54 -2.43 4.33 8.59
N LEU A 55 -2.76 5.51 8.05
CA LEU A 55 -3.00 6.73 8.84
C LEU A 55 -4.20 6.56 9.79
N VAL A 56 -5.32 6.02 9.33
CA VAL A 56 -6.52 5.75 10.16
C VAL A 56 -6.21 4.76 11.28
N ARG A 57 -5.26 3.83 11.07
CA ARG A 57 -4.79 2.90 12.11
C ARG A 57 -3.70 3.48 13.02
N GLY A 58 -3.35 4.75 12.85
CA GLY A 58 -2.38 5.47 13.68
C GLY A 58 -0.91 5.14 13.36
N GLY A 59 -0.64 4.58 12.19
CA GLY A 59 0.70 4.43 11.65
C GLY A 59 1.21 5.71 11.01
N TRP A 60 2.47 5.70 10.59
CA TRP A 60 3.14 6.83 9.95
C TRP A 60 3.56 6.49 8.52
N ILE A 61 3.63 7.51 7.67
CA ILE A 61 4.02 7.37 6.26
C ILE A 61 5.39 8.02 6.08
N ALA A 62 6.30 7.30 5.43
CA ALA A 62 7.57 7.80 4.96
C ALA A 62 7.59 7.75 3.43
N PHE A 63 7.58 8.91 2.79
CA PHE A 63 7.80 9.00 1.35
C PHE A 63 9.29 8.85 1.05
N THR A 64 9.60 8.11 -0.02
CA THR A 64 10.97 7.90 -0.49
C THR A 64 11.14 8.39 -1.91
N ASP A 65 12.35 8.81 -2.25
CA ASP A 65 12.72 9.17 -3.62
C ASP A 65 12.43 8.01 -4.60
N PRO A 66 12.18 8.31 -5.89
CA PRO A 66 11.92 7.29 -6.90
C PRO A 66 13.04 6.25 -7.00
N GLY A 67 12.66 4.97 -6.95
CA GLY A 67 13.55 3.81 -7.06
C GLY A 67 14.17 3.34 -5.73
N ALA A 68 14.02 4.10 -4.63
CA ALA A 68 14.59 3.75 -3.34
C ALA A 68 14.03 2.42 -2.77
N LEU A 69 12.84 2.00 -3.23
CA LEU A 69 12.15 0.80 -2.79
C LEU A 69 11.98 -0.26 -3.88
N ASP A 70 12.79 -0.26 -4.94
CA ASP A 70 12.64 -1.20 -6.07
C ASP A 70 12.65 -2.68 -5.66
N HIS A 71 13.53 -3.04 -4.72
CA HIS A 71 13.59 -4.41 -4.15
C HIS A 71 12.33 -4.79 -3.35
N HIS A 72 11.49 -3.81 -3.01
CA HIS A 72 10.23 -3.97 -2.31
C HIS A 72 9.02 -3.61 -3.19
N HIS A 73 9.22 -3.41 -4.49
CA HIS A 73 8.17 -3.00 -5.43
C HIS A 73 7.48 -1.69 -5.01
N GLY A 74 8.27 -0.71 -4.56
CA GLY A 74 7.82 0.65 -4.24
C GLY A 74 7.13 0.81 -2.88
N VAL A 75 6.85 -0.26 -2.14
CA VAL A 75 6.13 -0.16 -0.86
C VAL A 75 6.61 -1.19 0.16
N ALA A 76 6.80 -0.77 1.40
CA ALA A 76 7.12 -1.64 2.53
C ALA A 76 6.30 -1.25 3.77
N LEU A 77 5.93 -2.25 4.57
CA LEU A 77 5.16 -2.06 5.80
C LEU A 77 5.89 -2.69 6.98
N ALA A 78 6.03 -1.94 8.07
CA ALA A 78 6.48 -2.43 9.36
C ALA A 78 5.31 -2.41 10.35
N SER A 79 5.16 -3.48 11.14
CA SER A 79 4.13 -3.60 12.17
C SER A 79 4.76 -3.86 13.54
N ARG A 80 4.06 -3.43 14.59
CA ARG A 80 4.43 -3.81 15.97
C ARG A 80 4.04 -5.26 16.22
N ARG A 81 4.87 -5.95 17.00
CA ARG A 81 4.50 -7.25 17.59
C ARG A 81 3.47 -7.09 18.69
#